data_AF-A0A4V2ZT52-F1
#
_entry.id   AF-A0A4V2ZT52-F1
#
_cell.length_a   1.000
_cell.length_b   1.000
_cell.length_c   1.000
_cell.angle_alpha   90.00
_cell.angle_beta   90.00
_cell.angle_gamma   90.00
#
_symmetry.space_group_name_H-M   'P 1'
#
loop_
_entity.id
_entity.type
_entity.pdbx_description
1 polymer ?
#
loop_
_entity_poly.entity_id
_entity_poly.type
_entity_poly.pdbx_seq_one_letter_code
_entity_poly.pdbx_strand_id
1 'polypeptide(L)'
;MAQSKAKKQRVKLQKQGKLNPELNRLNWNGVVPVERRLPTLMERKQKLQHKHKNKWNRALQDSSDGSILFYTAPIHNIGFS
;
A
#
# COMPACT_ATOMS: atom_id res chain seq x y z
N MET A 1 26.53 -14.02 7.88
CA MET A 1 25.39 -14.88 8.31
C MET A 1 25.80 -16.34 8.25
N ALA A 2 25.67 -17.07 9.35
CA ALA A 2 25.98 -18.49 9.35
C ALA A 2 24.92 -19.29 8.56
N GLN A 3 25.36 -20.26 7.76
CA GLN A 3 24.44 -21.21 7.15
C GLN A 3 23.80 -22.08 8.23
N SER A 4 22.50 -22.36 8.11
CA SER A 4 21.79 -23.24 9.02
C SER A 4 22.38 -24.65 9.02
N LYS A 5 22.26 -25.35 10.15
CA LYS A 5 22.71 -26.74 10.30
C LYS A 5 22.14 -27.65 9.21
N ALA A 6 20.86 -27.47 8.88
CA ALA A 6 20.17 -28.22 7.82
C ALA A 6 20.76 -27.96 6.42
N LYS A 7 21.19 -26.72 6.11
CA LYS A 7 21.83 -26.41 4.82
C LYS A 7 23.20 -27.09 4.69
N LYS A 8 24.00 -27.05 5.76
CA LYS A 8 25.31 -27.70 5.80
C LYS A 8 25.20 -29.22 5.62
N GLN A 9 24.21 -29.85 6.26
CA GLN A 9 23.96 -31.28 6.11
C GLN A 9 23.59 -31.65 4.67
N ARG A 10 22.69 -30.90 4.03
CA ARG A 10 22.32 -31.13 2.62
C ARG A 10 23.52 -31.06 1.68
N VAL A 11 24.36 -30.03 1.82
CA VAL A 11 25.59 -29.90 1.00
C VAL A 11 26.54 -31.08 1.22
N LYS A 12 26.68 -31.57 2.46
CA LYS A 12 27.49 -32.75 2.76
C LYS A 12 26.97 -34.00 2.04
N LEU A 13 25.66 -34.25 2.09
CA LEU A 13 25.05 -35.43 1.44
C LEU A 13 25.15 -35.34 -0.09
N GLN A 14 24.99 -34.15 -0.66
CA GLN A 14 25.16 -33.91 -2.10
C GLN A 14 26.60 -34.20 -2.55
N LYS A 15 27.60 -33.77 -1.77
CA LYS A 15 29.02 -34.09 -2.05
C LYS A 15 29.32 -35.59 -2.00
N GLN A 16 28.55 -36.35 -1.22
CA GLN A 16 28.66 -37.82 -1.13
C GLN A 16 27.91 -38.54 -2.26
N GLY A 17 27.33 -37.82 -3.22
CA GLY A 17 26.56 -38.40 -4.33
C GLY A 17 25.15 -38.82 -3.95
N LYS A 18 24.64 -38.44 -2.77
CA LYS A 18 23.25 -38.73 -2.39
C LYS A 18 22.28 -37.75 -3.07
N LEU A 19 21.05 -38.20 -3.26
CA LEU A 19 19.98 -37.44 -3.89
C LEU A 19 19.79 -36.06 -3.24
N ASN A 20 19.68 -35.03 -4.08
CA ASN A 20 19.38 -33.67 -3.63
C ASN A 20 17.86 -33.51 -3.38
N PRO A 21 17.42 -33.29 -2.13
CA PRO A 21 15.99 -33.17 -1.82
C PRO A 21 15.34 -31.93 -2.43
N GLU A 22 16.11 -30.92 -2.85
CA GLU A 22 15.56 -29.73 -3.51
C GLU A 22 14.94 -30.06 -4.88
N LEU A 23 15.37 -31.16 -5.53
CA LEU A 23 14.79 -31.61 -6.81
C LEU A 23 13.34 -32.10 -6.66
N ASN A 24 13.04 -32.71 -5.51
CA ASN A 24 11.70 -33.24 -5.22
C ASN A 24 10.82 -32.22 -4.48
N ARG A 25 11.36 -31.03 -4.17
CA ARG A 25 10.66 -30.05 -3.38
C ARG A 25 9.70 -29.28 -4.27
N LEU A 26 8.43 -29.28 -3.90
CA LEU A 26 7.42 -28.49 -4.57
C LEU A 26 7.80 -27.00 -4.52
N ASN A 27 7.65 -26.33 -5.65
CA ASN A 27 7.81 -24.91 -5.77
C ASN A 27 6.46 -24.22 -5.52
N TRP A 28 6.51 -22.96 -5.13
CA TRP A 28 5.30 -22.16 -4.97
C TRP A 28 4.82 -21.54 -6.29
N ASN A 29 5.53 -21.74 -7.42
CA ASN A 29 5.18 -21.20 -8.74
C ASN A 29 4.85 -19.70 -8.75
N GLY A 30 5.59 -18.90 -7.98
CA GLY A 30 5.35 -17.45 -7.87
C GLY A 30 4.17 -17.07 -6.97
N VAL A 31 3.44 -18.03 -6.41
CA VAL A 31 2.44 -17.79 -5.37
C VAL A 31 3.16 -17.55 -4.06
N VAL A 32 3.24 -16.29 -3.62
CA VAL A 32 3.66 -16.05 -2.24
C VAL A 32 2.50 -16.48 -1.35
N PRO A 33 2.66 -17.44 -0.42
CA PRO A 33 1.65 -17.76 0.58
C PRO A 33 1.59 -16.62 1.60
N VAL A 34 1.18 -15.44 1.15
CA VAL A 34 0.72 -14.38 2.02
C VAL A 34 -0.76 -14.66 2.19
N GLU A 35 -1.14 -15.04 3.41
CA GLU A 35 -2.54 -15.01 3.80
C GLU A 35 -3.08 -13.61 3.47
N ARG A 36 -4.07 -13.51 2.59
CA ARG A 36 -4.77 -12.24 2.35
C ARG A 36 -5.58 -11.93 3.59
N ARG A 37 -4.94 -11.35 4.60
CA ARG A 37 -5.59 -10.95 5.85
C ARG A 37 -6.38 -9.68 5.59
N LEU A 38 -7.63 -9.68 6.04
CA LEU A 38 -8.42 -8.46 6.10
C LEU A 38 -7.74 -7.49 7.09
N PRO A 39 -7.73 -6.18 6.80
CA PRO A 39 -7.16 -5.21 7.72
C PRO A 39 -7.93 -5.24 9.04
N THR A 40 -7.19 -5.07 10.14
CA THR A 40 -7.82 -4.96 11.46
C THR A 40 -8.63 -3.67 11.57
N LEU A 41 -9.53 -3.59 12.56
CA LEU A 41 -10.36 -2.40 12.78
C LEU A 41 -9.50 -1.15 13.01
N MET A 42 -8.36 -1.28 13.72
CA MET A 42 -7.40 -0.20 13.96
C MET A 42 -6.71 0.26 12.66
N GLU A 43 -6.22 -0.68 11.86
CA GLU A 43 -5.56 -0.39 10.57
C GLU A 43 -6.52 0.31 9.60
N ARG A 44 -7.78 -0.13 9.56
CA ARG A 44 -8.81 0.51 8.73
C ARG A 44 -9.06 1.94 9.17
N LYS A 45 -9.20 2.20 10.47
CA LYS A 45 -9.41 3.55 11.02
C LYS A 45 -8.23 4.49 10.69
N GLN A 46 -6.99 4.03 10.90
CA GLN A 46 -5.79 4.81 10.56
C GLN A 46 -5.72 5.08 9.06
N LYS A 47 -5.94 4.08 8.20
CA LYS A 47 -5.91 4.26 6.75
C LYS A 47 -6.93 5.31 6.30
N LEU A 48 -8.17 5.28 6.82
CA LEU A 48 -9.18 6.29 6.49
C LEU A 48 -8.77 7.69 6.92
N GLN A 49 -8.19 7.83 8.11
CA GLN A 49 -7.71 9.12 8.59
C GLN A 49 -6.60 9.68 7.69
N HIS A 50 -5.70 8.86 7.18
CA HIS A 50 -4.54 9.35 6.42
C HIS A 50 -4.72 9.33 4.89
N LYS A 51 -5.74 8.66 4.35
CA LYS A 51 -5.94 8.47 2.90
C LYS A 51 -6.04 9.78 2.11
N HIS A 52 -6.58 10.85 2.68
CA HIS A 52 -6.87 12.09 1.94
C HIS A 52 -6.27 13.36 2.58
N LYS A 53 -5.43 13.24 3.62
CA LYS A 53 -4.92 14.40 4.39
C LYS A 53 -3.95 15.30 3.63
N ASN A 54 -3.41 14.87 2.50
CA ASN A 54 -2.32 15.59 1.82
C ASN A 54 -2.73 16.29 0.52
N LYS A 55 -4.00 16.20 0.07
CA LYS A 55 -4.40 16.84 -1.20
C LYS A 55 -4.76 18.32 -1.04
N TRP A 56 -5.18 18.76 0.16
CA TRP A 56 -5.73 20.11 0.34
C TRP A 56 -4.89 21.08 1.18
N ASN A 57 -3.84 20.61 1.87
CA ASN A 57 -2.99 21.47 2.71
C ASN A 57 -1.90 22.23 1.94
N ARG A 58 -1.98 22.33 0.61
CA ARG A 58 -1.09 23.19 -0.19
C ARG A 58 -1.49 24.67 -0.19
N ALA A 59 -2.67 25.02 0.34
CA ALA A 59 -3.21 26.38 0.28
C ALA A 59 -3.02 27.22 1.56
N LEU A 60 -2.38 26.68 2.60
CA LEU A 60 -2.22 27.38 3.89
C LEU A 60 -0.76 27.62 4.28
N GLN A 61 0.15 27.60 3.31
CA GLN A 61 1.51 28.08 3.50
C GLN A 61 1.77 29.20 2.50
N ASP A 62 1.64 30.40 3.04
CA ASP A 62 2.27 31.64 2.62
C ASP A 62 1.76 32.31 1.33
N SER A 63 1.17 33.50 1.53
CA SER A 63 1.02 34.61 0.59
C SER A 63 0.28 34.40 -0.74
N SER A 64 -1.05 34.62 -0.74
CA SER A 64 -1.68 35.36 -1.84
C SER A 64 -3.10 35.81 -1.48
N ASP A 65 -3.38 37.08 -1.71
CA ASP A 65 -4.65 37.80 -1.56
C ASP A 65 -5.72 37.31 -2.57
N GLY A 66 -6.07 36.03 -2.48
CA GLY A 66 -7.02 35.37 -3.37
C GLY A 66 -8.45 35.54 -2.91
N SER A 67 -9.03 36.72 -3.15
CA SER A 67 -10.47 36.95 -2.99
C SER A 67 -11.29 35.90 -3.76
N ILE A 68 -12.05 35.06 -3.04
CA ILE A 68 -13.03 34.15 -3.66
C ILE A 68 -14.26 35.00 -3.98
N LEU A 69 -14.30 35.56 -5.19
CA LEU A 69 -15.48 36.20 -5.76
C LEU A 69 -16.50 35.12 -6.15
N PHE A 70 -17.54 34.94 -5.33
CA PHE A 70 -18.76 34.29 -5.77
C PHE A 70 -19.54 35.28 -6.64
N TYR A 71 -19.50 35.12 -7.96
CA TYR A 71 -20.35 35.88 -8.87
C TYR A 71 -21.80 35.36 -8.73
N THR A 72 -22.57 35.95 -7.84
CA THR A 72 -24.02 35.72 -7.82
C THR A 72 -24.61 36.57 -8.94
N ALA A 73 -25.00 35.95 -10.05
CA ALA A 73 -25.68 36.67 -11.12
C ALA A 73 -26.96 37.32 -10.56
N PRO A 74 -27.22 38.62 -10.83
CA PRO A 74 -28.47 39.24 -10.42
C PRO A 74 -29.61 38.60 -11.21
N ILE A 75 -30.49 37.90 -10.49
CA ILE A 75 -31.76 37.42 -11.02
C ILE A 75 -32.55 38.68 -11.39
N HIS A 76 -32.60 39.01 -12.68
CA HIS A 76 -33.47 40.07 -13.17
C HIS A 76 -34.89 39.64 -12.89
N ASN A 77 -35.52 40.32 -11.94
CA ASN A 77 -36.92 40.16 -11.61
C ASN A 77 -37.71 40.72 -12.80
N ILE A 78 -38.12 39.85 -13.72
CA ILE A 78 -39.03 40.21 -14.81
C ILE A 78 -40.38 40.39 -14.15
N GLY A 79 -40.68 41.64 -13.78
CA GLY A 79 -41.99 42.04 -13.28
C GLY A 79 -43.06 41.68 -14.29
N PHE A 80 -44.01 40.85 -13.86
CA PHE A 80 -45.27 40.62 -14.56
C PHE A 80 -46.37 41.44 -13.87
N SER A 81 -47.17 42.11 -14.71
CA SER A 81 -48.34 42.96 -14.44
C SER A 81 -48.06 44.42 -14.14
#